data_AF-A0A1B8D8C6-F1
#
_entry.id   AF-A0A1B8D8C6-F1
#
_cell.length_a   1.000
_cell.length_b   1.000
_cell.length_c   1.000
_cell.angle_alpha   90.00
_cell.angle_beta   90.00
_cell.angle_gamma   90.00
#
_symmetry.space_group_name_H-M   'P 1'
#
loop_
_entity.id
_entity.type
_entity.pdbx_description
1 polymer ?
#
loop_
_entity_poly.entity_id
_entity_poly.type
_entity_poly.pdbx_seq_one_letter_code
_entity_poly.pdbx_strand_id
1 'polypeptide(L)'
;MPRRNPPSGGPSQSSSDRSSSDPAMTVPDDEQQGIATISPVRAASNAKGARSSARRHSQHCDFLMHAILALSASHLEKLTKGGLTKVAQAHRLAAITGLNGHLDKPLKTAADGDAVIATCFALLMQSWYMDDGLESFLIMTRSCELLTKHVRGQKVDAILARDDCSRVENMRPRLHGAPSYDLDFLSLASQSVNNVGLLCEKSYQWKLLTSLQQCIASLAKSQMEGYMSHLNIESILVSMDHEELVQLIDPQNVISQLLLAHMVAIQLILRPIVCRERKQYTVTMFSIRMSRWVETICDNVGAGYEGFLTWPLLVSQYHNTKTLEKHILASPATSTGIVGYNGGMNLEAT
;
A
#
# COMPACT_ATOMS: atom_id res chain seq x y z
N MET A 1 -2.64 -83.23 38.37
CA MET A 1 -3.64 -83.34 39.46
C MET A 1 -3.99 -81.93 39.91
N PRO A 2 -5.26 -81.51 39.99
CA PRO A 2 -6.46 -81.81 39.17
C PRO A 2 -6.88 -80.57 38.31
N ARG A 3 -7.42 -80.69 37.07
CA ARG A 3 -8.84 -80.97 36.66
C ARG A 3 -9.81 -79.85 37.06
N ARG A 4 -10.77 -79.33 36.27
CA ARG A 4 -11.47 -79.64 34.98
C ARG A 4 -12.32 -78.35 34.64
N ASN A 5 -12.36 -77.78 33.42
CA ASN A 5 -13.20 -78.08 32.23
C ASN A 5 -14.74 -77.92 32.42
N PRO A 6 -15.58 -77.75 31.34
CA PRO A 6 -15.67 -76.76 30.22
C PRO A 6 -17.21 -76.45 29.97
N PRO A 7 -17.85 -76.34 28.75
CA PRO A 7 -17.46 -76.03 27.35
C PRO A 7 -18.43 -75.08 26.54
N SER A 8 -18.04 -74.83 25.27
CA SER A 8 -18.85 -74.83 24.02
C SER A 8 -19.83 -73.72 23.63
N GLY A 9 -19.66 -73.21 22.39
CA GLY A 9 -20.77 -72.90 21.48
C GLY A 9 -20.63 -71.61 20.64
N GLY A 10 -20.15 -71.71 19.39
CA GLY A 10 -20.63 -70.81 18.32
C GLY A 10 -22.02 -71.30 17.81
N PRO A 11 -22.61 -70.80 16.71
CA PRO A 11 -22.10 -69.86 15.70
C PRO A 11 -23.14 -68.78 15.27
N SER A 12 -22.82 -68.03 14.21
CA SER A 12 -23.71 -67.65 13.08
C SER A 12 -23.93 -66.15 12.81
N GLN A 13 -23.67 -65.85 11.53
CA GLN A 13 -23.79 -64.59 10.79
C GLN A 13 -25.23 -64.13 10.56
N SER A 14 -25.43 -62.81 10.41
CA SER A 14 -26.30 -62.16 9.40
C SER A 14 -26.09 -60.63 9.54
N SER A 15 -25.51 -59.89 8.60
CA SER A 15 -26.03 -59.41 7.31
C SER A 15 -27.24 -58.47 7.42
N SER A 16 -26.99 -57.16 7.36
CA SER A 16 -27.81 -56.09 6.73
C SER A 16 -27.23 -54.75 7.23
N ASP A 17 -26.55 -53.95 6.41
CA ASP A 17 -26.99 -53.11 5.29
C ASP A 17 -27.03 -51.62 5.71
N ARG A 18 -26.29 -50.82 4.94
CA ARG A 18 -26.38 -49.36 4.72
C ARG A 18 -26.27 -48.41 5.91
N SER A 19 -25.19 -47.64 5.93
CA SER A 19 -25.28 -46.19 5.68
C SER A 19 -23.93 -45.61 5.27
N SER A 20 -23.97 -44.89 4.15
CA SER A 20 -22.91 -44.07 3.59
C SER A 20 -22.59 -42.91 4.52
N SER A 21 -21.31 -42.69 4.82
CA SER A 21 -20.83 -41.40 5.32
C SER A 21 -19.34 -41.30 5.05
N ASP A 22 -19.01 -40.47 4.06
CA ASP A 22 -17.65 -40.01 3.74
C ASP A 22 -16.97 -39.43 4.98
N PRO A 23 -15.68 -39.71 5.21
CA PRO A 23 -14.91 -38.96 6.18
C PRO A 23 -14.49 -37.63 5.54
N ALA A 24 -15.10 -36.55 6.01
CA ALA A 24 -14.67 -35.18 5.74
C ALA A 24 -13.18 -35.03 6.10
N MET A 25 -12.34 -34.77 5.10
CA MET A 25 -11.01 -34.23 5.31
C MET A 25 -11.17 -32.79 5.82
N THR A 26 -10.89 -32.62 7.11
CA THR A 26 -10.60 -31.35 7.75
C THR A 26 -9.38 -30.72 7.08
N VAL A 27 -9.62 -29.72 6.23
CA VAL A 27 -8.61 -28.79 5.73
C VAL A 27 -8.24 -27.86 6.89
N PRO A 28 -6.95 -27.68 7.21
CA PRO A 28 -6.55 -26.77 8.28
C PRO A 28 -6.76 -25.31 7.84
N ASP A 29 -7.25 -24.51 8.76
CA ASP A 29 -7.38 -23.06 8.67
C ASP A 29 -6.01 -22.42 8.35
N ASP A 30 -5.84 -21.97 7.11
CA ASP A 30 -4.78 -21.03 6.76
C ASP A 30 -5.11 -19.67 7.39
N GLU A 31 -4.46 -19.41 8.53
CA GLU A 31 -4.36 -18.08 9.14
C GLU A 31 -3.88 -17.06 8.10
N GLN A 32 -4.81 -16.26 7.61
CA GLN A 32 -4.53 -14.98 6.97
C GLN A 32 -3.85 -14.06 8.00
N GLN A 33 -2.52 -14.19 8.13
CA GLN A 33 -1.68 -13.25 8.84
C GLN A 33 -1.73 -11.92 8.09
N GLY A 34 -2.61 -11.04 8.58
CA GLY A 34 -2.82 -9.70 8.07
C GLY A 34 -1.50 -8.93 8.03
N ILE A 35 -1.17 -8.41 6.85
CA ILE A 35 -0.01 -7.56 6.63
C ILE A 35 -0.19 -6.26 7.42
N ALA A 36 0.45 -6.20 8.58
CA ALA A 36 0.56 -5.00 9.40
C ALA A 36 1.75 -4.15 8.95
N THR A 37 1.69 -3.60 7.74
CA THR A 37 2.61 -2.52 7.34
C THR A 37 2.24 -1.26 8.13
N ILE A 38 3.21 -0.52 8.65
CA ILE A 38 2.93 0.76 9.31
C ILE A 38 2.40 1.75 8.28
N SER A 39 1.24 2.36 8.53
CA SER A 39 0.75 3.45 7.68
C SER A 39 1.74 4.64 7.75
N PRO A 40 2.18 5.22 6.61
CA PRO A 40 3.02 6.42 6.56
C PRO A 40 2.44 7.61 7.36
N VAL A 41 1.16 7.55 7.70
CA VAL A 41 0.45 8.53 8.51
C VAL A 41 0.91 8.55 9.96
N ARG A 42 1.29 7.41 10.56
CA ARG A 42 1.75 7.37 11.96
C ARG A 42 3.13 8.00 12.11
N ALA A 43 4.02 7.77 11.14
CA ALA A 43 5.31 8.45 11.05
C ALA A 43 5.15 9.98 10.95
N ALA A 44 4.21 10.47 10.15
CA ALA A 44 3.97 11.91 9.97
C ALA A 44 3.23 12.58 11.16
N SER A 45 2.29 11.88 11.80
CA SER A 45 1.53 12.41 12.94
C SER A 45 2.38 12.46 14.22
N ASN A 46 3.25 11.47 14.44
CA ASN A 46 4.15 11.45 15.60
C ASN A 46 5.34 12.41 15.42
N ALA A 47 5.71 12.76 14.18
CA ALA A 47 6.67 13.84 13.91
C ALA A 47 6.20 15.23 14.39
N LYS A 48 4.88 15.47 14.56
CA LYS A 48 4.38 16.71 15.19
C LYS A 48 4.69 16.77 16.69
N GLY A 49 4.75 15.63 17.39
CA GLY A 49 5.23 15.54 18.77
C GLY A 49 6.74 15.74 18.91
N ALA A 50 7.51 15.54 17.83
CA ALA A 50 8.95 15.77 17.81
C ALA A 50 9.36 17.25 17.73
N ARG A 51 8.43 18.17 17.38
CA ARG A 51 8.73 19.62 17.32
C ARG A 51 9.08 20.22 18.69
N SER A 52 8.52 19.68 19.77
CA SER A 52 8.85 20.10 21.15
C SER A 52 10.15 19.50 21.69
N SER A 53 10.72 18.49 21.01
CA SER A 53 11.92 17.76 21.46
C SER A 53 13.18 18.08 20.62
N ALA A 54 13.02 18.85 19.54
CA ALA A 54 14.06 19.09 18.53
C ALA A 54 15.27 19.90 19.01
N ARG A 55 15.21 20.57 20.16
CA ARG A 55 16.31 21.42 20.67
C ARG A 55 17.30 20.70 21.60
N ARG A 56 17.04 19.45 21.99
CA ARG A 56 17.92 18.67 22.91
C ARG A 56 18.46 17.34 22.35
N HIS A 57 18.05 16.90 21.15
CA HIS A 57 18.41 15.59 20.60
C HIS A 57 19.21 15.66 19.28
N SER A 58 19.70 16.84 18.89
CA SER A 58 20.37 17.11 17.60
C SER A 58 21.68 16.34 17.35
N GLN A 59 22.15 15.50 18.27
CA GLN A 59 23.41 14.76 18.11
C GLN A 59 23.22 13.25 17.86
N HIS A 60 22.00 12.71 17.85
CA HIS A 60 21.79 11.25 17.76
C HIS A 60 21.10 10.73 16.49
N CYS A 61 20.55 11.58 15.62
CA CYS A 61 19.84 11.10 14.43
C CYS A 61 20.01 12.01 13.20
N ASP A 62 21.25 12.36 12.85
CA ASP A 62 21.57 13.22 11.69
C ASP A 62 20.97 12.68 10.39
N PHE A 63 20.93 11.35 10.23
CA PHE A 63 20.31 10.69 9.08
C PHE A 63 18.80 10.96 8.97
N LEU A 64 18.08 11.02 10.09
CA LEU A 64 16.65 11.36 10.11
C LEU A 64 16.43 12.82 9.73
N MET A 65 17.26 13.72 10.27
CA MET A 65 17.21 15.14 9.91
C MET A 65 17.43 15.33 8.41
N HIS A 66 18.43 14.66 7.83
CA HIS A 66 18.65 14.66 6.39
C HIS A 66 17.46 14.10 5.60
N ALA A 67 16.84 12.99 6.03
CA ALA A 67 15.67 12.44 5.33
C ALA A 67 14.48 13.42 5.33
N ILE A 68 14.24 14.12 6.45
CA ILE A 68 13.19 15.15 6.56
C ILE A 68 13.50 16.34 5.65
N LEU A 69 14.76 16.78 5.57
CA LEU A 69 15.17 17.87 4.67
C LEU A 69 15.04 17.47 3.21
N ALA A 70 15.44 16.24 2.85
CA ALA A 70 15.31 15.68 1.51
C ALA A 70 13.84 15.64 1.05
N LEU A 71 12.95 15.13 1.92
CA LEU A 71 11.51 15.10 1.72
C LEU A 71 10.93 16.51 1.54
N SER A 72 11.29 17.44 2.44
CA SER A 72 10.79 18.81 2.44
C SER A 72 11.22 19.58 1.19
N ALA A 73 12.49 19.45 0.79
CA ALA A 73 13.04 20.06 -0.42
C ALA A 73 12.38 19.50 -1.68
N SER A 74 12.14 18.18 -1.76
CA SER A 74 11.45 17.56 -2.91
C SER A 74 10.00 18.02 -3.03
N HIS A 75 9.29 18.11 -1.90
CA HIS A 75 7.94 18.65 -1.86
C HIS A 75 7.89 20.13 -2.28
N LEU A 76 8.82 20.95 -1.78
CA LEU A 76 8.88 22.37 -2.13
C LEU A 76 9.25 22.59 -3.61
N GLU A 77 10.15 21.77 -4.15
CA GLU A 77 10.49 21.79 -5.58
C GLU A 77 9.26 21.57 -6.46
N LYS A 78 8.42 20.60 -6.11
CA LYS A 78 7.18 20.34 -6.86
C LYS A 78 6.18 21.49 -6.82
N LEU A 79 6.20 22.30 -5.76
CA LEU A 79 5.29 23.44 -5.62
C LEU A 79 5.83 24.73 -6.25
N THR A 80 7.14 24.94 -6.18
CA THR A 80 7.77 26.24 -6.50
C THR A 80 8.70 26.22 -7.70
N LYS A 81 9.17 25.04 -8.13
CA LYS A 81 10.21 24.85 -9.16
C LYS A 81 11.47 25.68 -8.87
N GLY A 82 11.87 25.71 -7.60
CA GLY A 82 12.92 26.57 -7.06
C GLY A 82 14.36 26.07 -7.28
N GLY A 83 14.57 24.97 -7.99
CA GLY A 83 15.90 24.39 -8.23
C GLY A 83 16.46 23.62 -7.03
N LEU A 84 15.59 23.10 -6.16
CA LEU A 84 15.96 22.36 -4.95
C LEU A 84 16.26 20.88 -5.19
N THR A 85 16.07 20.35 -6.40
CA THR A 85 16.29 18.93 -6.73
C THR A 85 17.68 18.44 -6.29
N LYS A 86 18.74 19.18 -6.61
CA LYS A 86 20.12 18.80 -6.23
C LYS A 86 20.31 18.76 -4.72
N VAL A 87 19.77 19.74 -4.00
CA VAL A 87 19.82 19.81 -2.53
C VAL A 87 19.05 18.65 -1.91
N ALA A 88 17.86 18.34 -2.45
CA ALA A 88 17.06 17.21 -2.00
C ALA A 88 17.79 15.88 -2.18
N GLN A 89 18.48 15.68 -3.30
CA GLN A 89 19.27 14.47 -3.55
C GLN A 89 20.51 14.38 -2.67
N ALA A 90 21.20 15.49 -2.41
CA ALA A 90 22.34 15.51 -1.50
C ALA A 90 21.93 15.08 -0.07
N HIS A 91 20.80 15.60 0.43
CA HIS A 91 20.26 15.17 1.73
C HIS A 91 19.77 13.72 1.71
N ARG A 92 19.16 13.26 0.61
CA ARG A 92 18.77 11.85 0.46
C ARG A 92 19.97 10.91 0.60
N LEU A 93 21.06 11.22 -0.11
CA LEU A 93 22.30 10.44 -0.04
C LEU A 93 22.86 10.43 1.38
N ALA A 94 22.97 11.60 2.03
CA ALA A 94 23.46 11.69 3.40
C ALA A 94 22.60 10.89 4.39
N ALA A 95 21.27 10.88 4.21
CA ALA A 95 20.36 10.08 5.02
C ALA A 95 20.57 8.57 4.81
N ILE A 96 20.72 8.10 3.57
CA ILE A 96 20.95 6.69 3.26
C ILE A 96 22.31 6.24 3.80
N THR A 97 23.38 7.01 3.58
CA THR A 97 24.71 6.71 4.11
C THR A 97 24.70 6.65 5.63
N GLY A 98 24.10 7.64 6.30
CA GLY A 98 24.01 7.69 7.75
C GLY A 98 23.15 6.56 8.33
N LEU A 99 22.06 6.20 7.66
CA LEU A 99 21.20 5.08 8.04
C LEU A 99 21.97 3.75 7.94
N ASN A 100 22.62 3.48 6.79
CA ASN A 100 23.37 2.24 6.60
C ASN A 100 24.47 2.08 7.66
N GLY A 101 25.25 3.13 7.94
CA GLY A 101 26.26 3.09 8.99
C GLY A 101 25.71 2.95 10.42
N HIS A 102 24.40 3.18 10.61
CA HIS A 102 23.71 2.92 11.87
C HIS A 102 23.16 1.49 11.94
N LEU A 103 22.71 0.91 10.83
CA LEU A 103 22.18 -0.46 10.75
C LEU A 103 23.25 -1.53 11.02
N ASP A 104 24.53 -1.20 10.83
CA ASP A 104 25.66 -2.08 11.18
C ASP A 104 25.84 -2.25 12.70
N LYS A 105 25.07 -1.53 13.53
CA LYS A 105 25.19 -1.51 14.99
C LYS A 105 23.86 -1.91 15.64
N PRO A 106 23.89 -2.59 16.80
CA PRO A 106 22.67 -2.89 17.55
C PRO A 106 22.02 -1.59 18.05
N LEU A 107 20.69 -1.54 17.96
CA LEU A 107 19.89 -0.42 18.47
C LEU A 107 19.96 -0.40 19.99
N LYS A 108 20.15 0.79 20.57
CA LYS A 108 20.35 0.95 22.02
C LYS A 108 19.09 1.44 22.73
N THR A 109 18.29 2.24 22.05
CA THR A 109 17.11 2.90 22.63
C THR A 109 15.90 2.76 21.73
N ALA A 110 14.70 2.94 22.31
CA ALA A 110 13.45 3.06 21.55
C ALA A 110 13.52 4.21 20.52
N ALA A 111 14.17 5.33 20.88
CA ALA A 111 14.35 6.47 20.01
C ALA A 111 15.21 6.16 18.77
N ASP A 112 16.24 5.31 18.91
CA ASP A 112 17.05 4.86 17.77
C ASP A 112 16.21 4.02 16.80
N GLY A 113 15.40 3.09 17.33
CA GLY A 113 14.47 2.28 16.53
C GLY A 113 13.42 3.13 15.81
N ASP A 114 12.85 4.12 16.51
CA ASP A 114 11.91 5.07 15.91
C ASP A 114 12.59 5.94 14.84
N ALA A 115 13.85 6.36 15.05
CA ALA A 115 14.57 7.16 14.08
C ALA A 115 14.87 6.38 12.79
N VAL A 116 15.27 5.11 12.89
CA VAL A 116 15.47 4.22 11.74
C VAL A 116 14.20 4.09 10.93
N ILE A 117 13.07 3.74 11.57
CA ILE A 117 11.79 3.57 10.87
C ILE A 117 11.32 4.90 10.26
N ALA A 118 11.38 6.00 11.01
CA ALA A 118 10.98 7.31 10.53
C ALA A 118 11.81 7.77 9.31
N THR A 119 13.10 7.45 9.28
CA THR A 119 13.99 7.76 8.16
C THR A 119 13.54 7.01 6.90
N CYS A 120 13.29 5.72 6.99
CA CYS A 120 12.82 4.92 5.85
C CYS A 120 11.47 5.42 5.31
N PHE A 121 10.52 5.71 6.19
CA PHE A 121 9.24 6.29 5.76
C PHE A 121 9.43 7.68 5.15
N ALA A 122 10.33 8.53 5.66
CA ALA A 122 10.61 9.82 5.04
C ALA A 122 11.24 9.66 3.64
N LEU A 123 12.14 8.71 3.45
CA LEU A 123 12.74 8.37 2.16
C LEU A 123 11.73 7.79 1.17
N LEU A 124 10.79 6.96 1.63
CA LEU A 124 9.68 6.42 0.84
C LEU A 124 8.76 7.54 0.36
N MET A 125 8.36 8.39 1.30
CA MET A 125 7.52 9.56 1.04
C MET A 125 8.21 10.53 0.06
N GLN A 126 9.54 10.66 0.14
CA GLN A 126 10.31 11.49 -0.78
C GLN A 126 10.23 10.95 -2.21
N SER A 127 10.34 9.63 -2.40
CA SER A 127 10.30 8.99 -3.72
C SER A 127 9.07 9.43 -4.51
N TRP A 128 7.91 9.62 -3.88
CA TRP A 128 6.69 10.11 -4.55
C TRP A 128 6.81 11.48 -5.21
N TYR A 129 7.76 12.32 -4.79
CA TYR A 129 7.98 13.65 -5.36
C TYR A 129 9.12 13.67 -6.40
N MET A 130 9.80 12.55 -6.62
CA MET A 130 10.85 12.41 -7.62
C MET A 130 10.25 11.97 -8.97
N ASP A 131 10.72 12.56 -10.07
CA ASP A 131 10.23 12.22 -11.42
C ASP A 131 10.68 10.83 -11.88
N ASP A 132 11.85 10.41 -11.40
CA ASP A 132 12.47 9.09 -11.53
C ASP A 132 12.28 8.24 -10.25
N GLY A 133 11.30 8.58 -9.43
CA GLY A 133 11.13 8.04 -8.08
C GLY A 133 10.60 6.61 -7.98
N LEU A 134 10.14 6.00 -9.07
CA LEU A 134 9.42 4.72 -9.05
C LEU A 134 10.26 3.57 -8.49
N GLU A 135 11.48 3.39 -8.99
CA GLU A 135 12.41 2.37 -8.49
C GLU A 135 12.69 2.57 -7.00
N SER A 136 13.03 3.81 -6.63
CA SER A 136 13.26 4.22 -5.24
C SER A 136 12.04 3.98 -4.34
N PHE A 137 10.81 4.10 -4.88
CA PHE A 137 9.57 3.80 -4.17
C PHE A 137 9.42 2.30 -3.92
N LEU A 138 9.65 1.46 -4.93
CA LEU A 138 9.56 0.00 -4.82
C LEU A 138 10.56 -0.54 -3.81
N ILE A 139 11.83 -0.13 -3.91
CA ILE A 139 12.89 -0.53 -2.97
C ILE A 139 12.52 -0.11 -1.55
N MET A 140 12.15 1.16 -1.36
CA MET A 140 11.90 1.67 -0.01
C MET A 140 10.62 1.11 0.62
N THR A 141 9.61 0.75 -0.18
CA THR A 141 8.41 0.04 0.30
C THR A 141 8.80 -1.26 0.99
N ARG A 142 9.67 -2.05 0.36
CA ARG A 142 10.23 -3.28 0.96
C ARG A 142 11.14 -2.98 2.16
N SER A 143 12.00 -1.98 2.06
CA SER A 143 12.89 -1.59 3.17
C SER A 143 12.12 -1.19 4.43
N CYS A 144 11.00 -0.47 4.29
CA CYS A 144 10.14 -0.09 5.42
C CYS A 144 9.65 -1.33 6.20
N GLU A 145 9.19 -2.37 5.51
CA GLU A 145 8.76 -3.61 6.18
C GLU A 145 9.94 -4.31 6.85
N LEU A 146 11.04 -4.55 6.11
CA LEU A 146 12.19 -5.30 6.60
C LEU A 146 12.80 -4.63 7.83
N LEU A 147 12.94 -3.31 7.81
CA LEU A 147 13.50 -2.56 8.93
C LEU A 147 12.55 -2.48 10.12
N THR A 148 11.24 -2.42 9.87
CA THR A 148 10.25 -2.53 10.96
C THR A 148 10.36 -3.88 11.67
N LYS A 149 10.47 -4.98 10.91
CA LYS A 149 10.71 -6.32 11.45
C LYS A 149 12.05 -6.42 12.18
N HIS A 150 13.11 -5.85 11.60
CA HIS A 150 14.43 -5.79 12.23
C HIS A 150 14.37 -5.09 13.60
N VAL A 151 13.82 -3.87 13.66
CA VAL A 151 13.70 -3.10 14.91
C VAL A 151 12.88 -3.86 15.95
N ARG A 152 11.79 -4.53 15.54
CA ARG A 152 10.99 -5.39 16.43
C ARG A 152 11.82 -6.56 16.98
N GLY A 153 12.66 -7.17 16.15
CA GLY A 153 13.59 -8.24 16.55
C GLY A 153 14.67 -7.80 17.54
N GLN A 154 15.03 -6.51 17.54
CA GLN A 154 16.01 -5.93 18.49
C GLN A 154 15.44 -5.72 19.90
N LYS A 155 14.13 -5.97 20.12
CA LYS A 155 13.45 -5.85 21.42
C LYS A 155 13.61 -4.47 22.09
N VAL A 156 13.84 -3.43 21.30
CA VAL A 156 13.70 -2.04 21.72
C VAL A 156 12.21 -1.66 21.69
N ASP A 157 11.72 -0.94 22.69
CA ASP A 157 10.30 -0.52 22.76
C ASP A 157 10.00 0.68 21.84
N ALA A 158 10.39 0.56 20.57
CA ALA A 158 10.17 1.58 19.54
C ALA A 158 8.68 1.65 19.19
N ILE A 159 8.09 2.84 19.36
CA ILE A 159 6.65 3.08 19.17
C ILE A 159 6.25 2.79 17.74
N LEU A 160 7.08 3.18 16.77
CA LEU A 160 6.80 2.99 15.36
C LEU A 160 6.80 1.50 14.98
N ALA A 161 7.56 0.64 15.67
CA ALA A 161 7.64 -0.80 15.36
C ALA A 161 6.47 -1.65 15.91
N ARG A 162 5.66 -1.08 16.81
CA ARG A 162 4.56 -1.77 17.49
C ARG A 162 3.45 -2.17 16.52
N ASP A 163 2.96 -3.40 16.67
CA ASP A 163 1.84 -3.97 15.93
C ASP A 163 0.54 -3.86 16.75
N ASP A 164 0.24 -2.65 17.21
CA ASP A 164 -0.78 -2.36 18.22
C ASP A 164 -2.18 -2.07 17.62
N CYS A 165 -2.28 -1.87 16.31
CA CYS A 165 -3.55 -1.56 15.63
C CYS A 165 -3.55 -2.01 14.17
N SER A 166 -4.56 -2.79 13.77
CA SER A 166 -4.79 -3.12 12.36
C SER A 166 -5.08 -1.84 11.54
N ARG A 167 -4.29 -1.62 10.46
CA ARG A 167 -4.54 -0.56 9.46
C ARG A 167 -5.98 -0.61 8.92
N VAL A 168 -6.52 -1.82 8.79
CA VAL A 168 -7.88 -2.10 8.31
C VAL A 168 -8.92 -1.57 9.30
N GLU A 169 -8.77 -1.88 10.60
CA GLU A 169 -9.71 -1.43 11.63
C GLU A 169 -9.72 0.09 11.79
N ASN A 170 -8.55 0.74 11.67
CA ASN A 170 -8.47 2.20 11.66
C ASN A 170 -9.12 2.85 10.44
N MET A 171 -9.14 2.15 9.30
CA MET A 171 -9.66 2.68 8.04
C MET A 171 -11.17 2.56 7.93
N ARG A 172 -11.76 1.48 8.49
CA ARG A 172 -13.20 1.20 8.43
C ARG A 172 -14.08 2.41 8.81
N PRO A 173 -13.91 3.09 9.96
CA PRO A 173 -14.74 4.27 10.28
C PRO A 173 -14.44 5.49 9.38
N ARG A 174 -13.25 5.57 8.77
CA ARG A 174 -12.83 6.71 7.94
C ARG A 174 -13.31 6.64 6.50
N LEU A 175 -13.74 5.45 6.06
CA LEU A 175 -14.33 5.24 4.74
C LEU A 175 -15.82 5.55 4.68
N HIS A 176 -16.45 5.90 5.80
CA HIS A 176 -17.83 6.37 5.78
C HIS A 176 -17.97 7.60 4.86
N GLY A 177 -18.96 7.59 3.97
CA GLY A 177 -19.16 8.64 2.96
C GLY A 177 -18.04 8.74 1.91
N ALA A 178 -17.28 7.67 1.65
CA ALA A 178 -16.38 7.61 0.50
C ALA A 178 -17.17 7.58 -0.82
N PRO A 179 -16.73 8.32 -1.85
CA PRO A 179 -17.42 8.31 -3.13
C PRO A 179 -17.31 6.92 -3.77
N SER A 180 -18.34 6.53 -4.52
CA SER A 180 -18.29 5.34 -5.39
C SER A 180 -17.56 5.66 -6.69
N TYR A 181 -17.01 4.63 -7.32
CA TYR A 181 -16.33 4.75 -8.60
C TYR A 181 -17.34 4.60 -9.75
N ASP A 182 -17.01 5.21 -10.88
CA ASP A 182 -17.70 5.00 -12.14
C ASP A 182 -17.37 3.58 -12.65
N LEU A 183 -18.41 2.77 -12.89
CA LEU A 183 -18.25 1.37 -13.28
C LEU A 183 -17.76 1.22 -14.73
N ASP A 184 -18.11 2.15 -15.62
CA ASP A 184 -17.62 2.13 -17.00
C ASP A 184 -16.12 2.46 -17.01
N PHE A 185 -15.69 3.42 -16.17
CA PHE A 185 -14.27 3.70 -15.98
C PHE A 185 -13.50 2.47 -15.44
N LEU A 186 -14.05 1.78 -14.43
CA LEU A 186 -13.42 0.56 -13.90
C LEU A 186 -13.42 -0.60 -14.90
N SER A 187 -14.43 -0.68 -15.78
CA SER A 187 -14.47 -1.64 -16.88
C SER A 187 -13.31 -1.44 -17.85
N LEU A 188 -13.05 -0.18 -18.25
CA LEU A 188 -11.89 0.18 -19.08
C LEU A 188 -10.56 -0.17 -18.39
N ALA A 189 -10.45 0.11 -17.08
CA ALA A 189 -9.27 -0.26 -16.29
C ALA A 189 -9.05 -1.78 -16.30
N SER A 190 -10.11 -2.55 -16.06
CA SER A 190 -10.08 -4.02 -16.06
C SER A 190 -9.63 -4.56 -17.41
N GLN A 191 -10.19 -4.05 -18.51
CA GLN A 191 -9.78 -4.44 -19.86
C GLN A 191 -8.31 -4.15 -20.13
N SER A 192 -7.83 -2.95 -19.75
CA SER A 192 -6.42 -2.58 -19.95
C SER A 192 -5.47 -3.50 -19.20
N VAL A 193 -5.73 -3.79 -17.92
CA VAL A 193 -4.90 -4.72 -17.13
C VAL A 193 -4.95 -6.12 -17.72
N ASN A 194 -6.12 -6.61 -18.13
CA ASN A 194 -6.27 -7.95 -18.72
C ASN A 194 -5.44 -8.13 -20.00
N ASN A 195 -5.33 -7.08 -20.82
CA ASN A 195 -4.53 -7.13 -22.05
C ASN A 195 -3.05 -7.37 -21.73
N VAL A 196 -2.50 -6.76 -20.67
CA VAL A 196 -1.10 -7.02 -20.25
C VAL A 196 -0.88 -8.47 -19.82
N GLY A 197 -1.92 -9.14 -19.32
CA GLY A 197 -1.87 -10.56 -18.97
C GLY A 197 -1.48 -11.47 -20.12
N LEU A 198 -1.75 -11.07 -21.38
CA LEU A 198 -1.34 -11.83 -22.57
C LEU A 198 0.19 -11.89 -22.75
N LEU A 199 0.92 -11.00 -22.10
CA LEU A 199 2.38 -10.90 -22.20
C LEU A 199 3.10 -11.46 -20.97
N CYS A 200 2.38 -11.82 -19.90
CA CYS A 200 3.00 -12.23 -18.64
C CYS A 200 3.60 -13.64 -18.74
N GLU A 201 4.88 -13.77 -18.37
CA GLU A 201 5.63 -15.03 -18.48
C GLU A 201 6.10 -15.55 -17.13
N LYS A 202 6.39 -14.65 -16.18
CA LYS A 202 7.01 -14.99 -14.88
C LYS A 202 5.98 -15.07 -13.76
N SER A 203 6.24 -15.89 -12.74
CA SER A 203 5.33 -16.05 -11.59
C SER A 203 5.06 -14.72 -10.87
N TYR A 204 6.07 -13.90 -10.63
CA TYR A 204 5.90 -12.60 -9.97
C TYR A 204 5.06 -11.63 -10.80
N GLN A 205 5.15 -11.68 -12.13
CA GLN A 205 4.32 -10.89 -13.05
C GLN A 205 2.85 -11.28 -12.91
N TRP A 206 2.55 -12.59 -12.88
CA TRP A 206 1.19 -13.11 -12.67
C TRP A 206 0.63 -12.77 -11.29
N LYS A 207 1.44 -12.85 -10.23
CA LYS A 207 1.05 -12.44 -8.87
C LYS A 207 0.67 -10.96 -8.84
N LEU A 208 1.52 -10.09 -9.41
CA LEU A 208 1.25 -8.66 -9.48
C LEU A 208 0.00 -8.39 -10.33
N LEU A 209 -0.08 -8.91 -11.55
CA LEU A 209 -1.25 -8.79 -12.43
C LEU A 209 -2.56 -9.16 -11.71
N THR A 210 -2.61 -10.35 -11.10
CA THR A 210 -3.78 -10.83 -10.37
C THR A 210 -4.18 -9.87 -9.24
N SER A 211 -3.19 -9.34 -8.51
CA SER A 211 -3.46 -8.35 -7.45
C SER A 211 -4.02 -7.03 -7.99
N LEU A 212 -3.56 -6.58 -9.16
CA LEU A 212 -4.08 -5.38 -9.84
C LEU A 212 -5.53 -5.59 -10.32
N GLN A 213 -5.80 -6.74 -10.95
CA GLN A 213 -7.14 -7.14 -11.38
C GLN A 213 -8.11 -7.20 -10.21
N GLN A 214 -7.70 -7.84 -9.11
CA GLN A 214 -8.50 -7.95 -7.90
C GLN A 214 -8.79 -6.57 -7.30
N CYS A 215 -7.83 -5.64 -7.33
CA CYS A 215 -8.04 -4.29 -6.82
C CYS A 215 -9.12 -3.54 -7.59
N ILE A 216 -9.09 -3.59 -8.93
CA ILE A 216 -10.13 -2.99 -9.78
C ILE A 216 -11.50 -3.62 -9.50
N ALA A 217 -11.56 -4.96 -9.43
CA ALA A 217 -12.81 -5.67 -9.16
C ALA A 217 -13.37 -5.35 -7.76
N SER A 218 -12.51 -5.20 -6.76
CA SER A 218 -12.89 -4.82 -5.40
C SER A 218 -13.35 -3.37 -5.30
N LEU A 219 -12.77 -2.45 -6.07
CA LEU A 219 -13.23 -1.05 -6.14
C LEU A 219 -14.66 -0.91 -6.66
N ALA A 220 -15.09 -1.81 -7.55
CA ALA A 220 -16.46 -1.87 -8.05
C ALA A 220 -17.47 -2.34 -6.98
N LYS A 221 -17.01 -3.03 -5.92
CA LYS A 221 -17.87 -3.59 -4.86
C LYS A 221 -18.01 -2.64 -3.68
N SER A 222 -16.89 -2.24 -3.07
CA SER A 222 -16.87 -1.31 -1.94
C SER A 222 -15.50 -0.67 -1.75
N GLN A 223 -15.48 0.50 -1.11
CA GLN A 223 -14.23 1.21 -0.82
C GLN A 223 -13.37 0.45 0.20
N MET A 224 -13.99 -0.31 1.10
CA MET A 224 -13.26 -1.13 2.07
C MET A 224 -12.56 -2.29 1.38
N GLU A 225 -13.23 -2.99 0.46
CA GLU A 225 -12.59 -4.04 -0.35
C GLU A 225 -11.50 -3.47 -1.26
N GLY A 226 -11.75 -2.31 -1.89
CA GLY A 226 -10.73 -1.59 -2.65
C GLY A 226 -9.49 -1.25 -1.83
N TYR A 227 -9.67 -0.84 -0.57
CA TYR A 227 -8.56 -0.59 0.35
C TYR A 227 -7.81 -1.88 0.75
N MET A 228 -8.52 -2.96 1.08
CA MET A 228 -7.88 -4.23 1.46
C MET A 228 -7.09 -4.84 0.29
N SER A 229 -7.65 -4.79 -0.92
CA SER A 229 -6.95 -5.25 -2.13
C SER A 229 -5.72 -4.40 -2.47
N HIS A 230 -5.74 -3.09 -2.16
CA HIS A 230 -4.54 -2.26 -2.23
C HIS A 230 -3.43 -2.73 -1.28
N LEU A 231 -3.76 -3.08 -0.02
CA LEU A 231 -2.78 -3.64 0.91
C LEU A 231 -2.19 -4.96 0.41
N ASN A 232 -2.98 -5.75 -0.32
CA ASN A 232 -2.48 -6.97 -0.95
C ASN A 232 -1.43 -6.68 -2.04
N ILE A 233 -1.60 -5.61 -2.83
CA ILE A 233 -0.57 -5.17 -3.79
C ILE A 233 0.73 -4.82 -3.05
N GLU A 234 0.65 -4.03 -1.97
CA GLU A 234 1.82 -3.69 -1.14
C GLU A 234 2.50 -4.96 -0.60
N SER A 235 1.70 -5.93 -0.14
CA SER A 235 2.20 -7.21 0.34
C SER A 235 2.94 -8.02 -0.72
N ILE A 236 2.45 -8.06 -1.96
CA ILE A 236 3.13 -8.75 -3.05
C ILE A 236 4.50 -8.14 -3.30
N LEU A 237 4.62 -6.80 -3.32
CA LEU A 237 5.89 -6.12 -3.52
C LEU A 237 6.90 -6.41 -2.39
N VAL A 238 6.40 -6.49 -1.16
CA VAL A 238 7.20 -6.76 0.04
C VAL A 238 7.65 -8.22 0.11
N SER A 239 6.83 -9.15 -0.37
CA SER A 239 7.08 -10.60 -0.31
C SER A 239 7.92 -11.14 -1.46
N MET A 240 8.07 -10.37 -2.55
CA MET A 240 8.96 -10.73 -3.65
C MET A 240 10.38 -11.01 -3.15
N ASP A 241 11.01 -12.04 -3.69
CA ASP A 241 12.41 -12.31 -3.40
C ASP A 241 13.34 -11.24 -4.01
N HIS A 242 14.65 -11.37 -3.81
CA HIS A 242 15.59 -10.37 -4.33
C HIS A 242 15.66 -10.38 -5.86
N GLU A 243 15.63 -11.55 -6.48
CA GLU A 243 15.77 -11.70 -7.93
C GLU A 243 14.51 -11.21 -8.65
N GLU A 244 13.32 -11.58 -8.14
CA GLU A 244 12.02 -11.09 -8.63
C GLU A 244 11.96 -9.56 -8.56
N LEU A 245 12.43 -8.94 -7.47
CA LEU A 245 12.45 -7.48 -7.35
C LEU A 245 13.39 -6.84 -8.36
N VAL A 246 14.61 -7.38 -8.54
CA VAL A 246 15.58 -6.87 -9.53
C VAL A 246 14.99 -6.95 -10.95
N GLN A 247 14.33 -8.06 -11.28
CA GLN A 247 13.65 -8.20 -12.58
C GLN A 247 12.45 -7.25 -12.73
N LEU A 248 11.71 -6.99 -11.66
CA LEU A 248 10.57 -6.07 -11.67
C LEU A 248 11.01 -4.62 -11.94
N ILE A 249 12.09 -4.16 -11.30
CA ILE A 249 12.55 -2.77 -11.42
C ILE A 249 13.41 -2.50 -12.66
N ASP A 250 13.84 -3.55 -13.37
CA ASP A 250 14.66 -3.41 -14.56
C ASP A 250 13.93 -2.60 -15.65
N PRO A 251 14.47 -1.44 -16.09
CA PRO A 251 13.86 -0.64 -17.15
C PRO A 251 13.82 -1.35 -18.50
N GLN A 252 14.66 -2.37 -18.72
CA GLN A 252 14.66 -3.16 -19.96
C GLN A 252 13.60 -4.26 -19.96
N ASN A 253 13.02 -4.57 -18.81
CA ASN A 253 11.96 -5.56 -18.70
C ASN A 253 10.61 -4.93 -19.04
N VAL A 254 10.30 -4.87 -20.33
CA VAL A 254 9.10 -4.21 -20.87
C VAL A 254 7.81 -4.68 -20.18
N ILE A 255 7.64 -5.99 -19.96
CA ILE A 255 6.43 -6.53 -19.31
C ILE A 255 6.30 -6.00 -17.88
N SER A 256 7.40 -5.94 -17.14
CA SER A 256 7.40 -5.38 -15.79
C SER A 256 7.12 -3.88 -15.80
N GLN A 257 7.68 -3.12 -16.75
CA GLN A 257 7.38 -1.71 -16.94
C GLN A 257 5.87 -1.48 -17.22
N LEU A 258 5.24 -2.31 -18.07
CA LEU A 258 3.80 -2.25 -18.34
C LEU A 258 2.97 -2.52 -17.08
N LEU A 259 3.32 -3.53 -16.29
CA LEU A 259 2.66 -3.83 -15.02
C LEU A 259 2.82 -2.69 -14.01
N LEU A 260 4.02 -2.10 -13.94
CA LEU A 260 4.29 -0.97 -13.07
C LEU A 260 3.50 0.27 -13.48
N ALA A 261 3.33 0.56 -14.78
CA ALA A 261 2.49 1.66 -15.24
C ALA A 261 1.04 1.50 -14.77
N HIS A 262 0.48 0.28 -14.86
CA HIS A 262 -0.86 -0.02 -14.36
C HIS A 262 -0.94 0.07 -12.83
N MET A 263 0.07 -0.41 -12.12
CA MET A 263 0.14 -0.29 -10.67
C MET A 263 0.14 1.18 -10.23
N VAL A 264 0.91 2.04 -10.90
CA VAL A 264 0.95 3.49 -10.63
C VAL A 264 -0.42 4.12 -10.90
N ALA A 265 -1.05 3.81 -12.04
CA ALA A 265 -2.37 4.31 -12.36
C ALA A 265 -3.43 3.85 -11.33
N ILE A 266 -3.37 2.59 -10.86
CA ILE A 266 -4.23 2.08 -9.79
C ILE A 266 -3.99 2.84 -8.47
N GLN A 267 -2.73 3.11 -8.10
CA GLN A 267 -2.41 3.91 -6.91
C GLN A 267 -2.96 5.34 -7.01
N LEU A 268 -2.94 5.95 -8.21
CA LEU A 268 -3.52 7.27 -8.44
C LEU A 268 -5.05 7.27 -8.28
N ILE A 269 -5.76 6.29 -8.85
CA ILE A 269 -7.22 6.23 -8.72
C ILE A 269 -7.67 5.87 -7.30
N LEU A 270 -6.86 5.14 -6.53
CA LEU A 270 -7.12 4.80 -5.12
C LEU A 270 -7.07 6.01 -4.18
N ARG A 271 -6.57 7.16 -4.64
CA ARG A 271 -6.40 8.38 -3.85
C ARG A 271 -7.62 8.76 -2.97
N PRO A 272 -8.88 8.76 -3.46
CA PRO A 272 -10.06 9.11 -2.65
C PRO A 272 -10.27 8.22 -1.42
N ILE A 273 -9.72 7.00 -1.47
CA ILE A 273 -9.73 6.03 -0.37
C ILE A 273 -8.48 6.25 0.49
N VAL A 274 -7.28 6.01 -0.03
CA VAL A 274 -6.03 5.94 0.78
C VAL A 274 -5.70 7.26 1.49
N CYS A 275 -6.16 8.39 0.98
CA CYS A 275 -5.96 9.69 1.63
C CYS A 275 -6.67 9.80 2.98
N ARG A 276 -7.75 9.03 3.19
CA ARG A 276 -8.51 9.00 4.43
C ARG A 276 -7.76 8.32 5.57
N GLU A 277 -6.62 7.69 5.29
CA GLU A 277 -5.67 7.33 6.35
C GLU A 277 -5.20 8.58 7.12
N ARG A 278 -5.24 9.79 6.54
CA ARG A 278 -4.83 11.05 7.19
C ARG A 278 -6.04 11.84 7.68
N LYS A 279 -6.08 12.18 8.97
CA LYS A 279 -7.14 13.01 9.58
C LYS A 279 -7.23 14.44 9.00
N GLN A 280 -6.11 14.98 8.53
CA GLN A 280 -6.02 16.34 7.96
C GLN A 280 -5.63 16.21 6.47
N TYR A 281 -6.64 16.24 5.60
CA TYR A 281 -6.50 16.04 4.15
C TYR A 281 -6.33 17.37 3.42
N THR A 282 -5.41 17.43 2.46
CA THR A 282 -5.41 18.44 1.40
C THR A 282 -5.15 17.78 0.05
N VAL A 283 -6.08 17.94 -0.90
CA VAL A 283 -6.01 17.41 -2.28
C VAL A 283 -4.69 17.81 -2.97
N THR A 284 -4.16 18.99 -2.62
CA THR A 284 -2.91 19.54 -3.14
C THR A 284 -1.70 18.62 -2.92
N MET A 285 -1.60 17.93 -1.78
CA MET A 285 -0.43 17.09 -1.48
C MET A 285 -0.28 15.86 -2.38
N PHE A 286 -1.38 15.31 -2.90
CA PHE A 286 -1.32 14.14 -3.78
C PHE A 286 -1.23 14.54 -5.24
N SER A 287 -1.81 15.67 -5.64
CA SER A 287 -1.78 16.15 -7.05
C SER A 287 -0.38 16.36 -7.63
N ILE A 288 0.64 16.45 -6.77
CA ILE A 288 2.03 16.69 -7.17
C ILE A 288 2.90 15.41 -7.14
N ARG A 289 2.35 14.29 -6.65
CA ARG A 289 3.06 13.02 -6.52
C ARG A 289 2.96 12.19 -7.80
N MET A 290 3.97 11.37 -8.07
CA MET A 290 3.99 10.37 -9.16
C MET A 290 3.66 10.97 -10.54
N SER A 291 3.84 12.28 -10.72
CA SER A 291 3.30 13.05 -11.86
C SER A 291 3.96 12.74 -13.19
N ARG A 292 5.11 12.06 -13.18
CA ARG A 292 5.89 11.72 -14.38
C ARG A 292 6.20 10.23 -14.53
N TRP A 293 5.76 9.39 -13.60
CA TRP A 293 6.21 8.00 -13.56
C TRP A 293 5.70 7.20 -14.77
N VAL A 294 4.44 7.40 -15.14
CA VAL A 294 3.85 6.71 -16.30
C VAL A 294 4.46 7.22 -17.61
N GLU A 295 4.69 8.53 -17.71
CA GLU A 295 5.37 9.15 -18.86
C GLU A 295 6.79 8.60 -19.02
N THR A 296 7.57 8.54 -17.93
CA THR A 296 8.93 7.96 -17.94
C THR A 296 8.92 6.49 -18.39
N ILE A 297 7.93 5.70 -17.94
CA ILE A 297 7.77 4.32 -18.43
C ILE A 297 7.49 4.29 -19.93
N CYS A 298 6.57 5.15 -20.39
CA CYS A 298 6.20 5.23 -21.81
C CYS A 298 7.40 5.56 -22.69
N ASP A 299 8.27 6.48 -22.24
CA ASP A 299 9.50 6.84 -22.95
C ASP A 299 10.49 5.67 -23.05
N ASN A 300 10.45 4.71 -22.11
CA ASN A 300 11.39 3.59 -22.02
C ASN A 300 10.92 2.31 -22.75
N VAL A 301 9.61 2.06 -22.82
CA VAL A 301 9.04 0.78 -23.29
C VAL A 301 9.20 0.57 -24.82
N GLY A 302 9.51 1.63 -25.57
CA GLY A 302 9.72 1.56 -27.03
C GLY A 302 8.42 1.34 -27.82
N ALA A 303 8.55 1.19 -29.14
CA ALA A 303 7.41 1.08 -30.05
C ALA A 303 6.73 -0.30 -30.01
N GLY A 304 5.42 -0.34 -30.23
CA GLY A 304 4.62 -1.57 -30.33
C GLY A 304 3.84 -1.96 -29.07
N TYR A 305 4.01 -1.22 -27.97
CA TYR A 305 3.32 -1.46 -26.70
C TYR A 305 2.38 -0.32 -26.29
N GLU A 306 2.21 0.70 -27.13
CA GLU A 306 1.44 1.91 -26.85
C GLU A 306 -0.01 1.57 -26.45
N GLY A 307 -0.58 0.55 -27.10
CA GLY A 307 -1.92 0.05 -26.79
C GLY A 307 -2.10 -0.35 -25.32
N PHE A 308 -1.08 -0.98 -24.71
CA PHE A 308 -1.10 -1.39 -23.30
C PHE A 308 -0.95 -0.20 -22.34
N LEU A 309 -0.38 0.92 -22.80
CA LEU A 309 -0.17 2.11 -21.97
C LEU A 309 -1.29 3.14 -22.08
N THR A 310 -2.29 2.93 -22.95
CA THR A 310 -3.40 3.85 -23.19
C THR A 310 -4.11 4.26 -21.90
N TRP A 311 -4.55 3.30 -21.08
CA TRP A 311 -5.27 3.61 -19.83
C TRP A 311 -4.37 4.21 -18.76
N PRO A 312 -3.16 3.67 -18.47
CA PRO A 312 -2.23 4.34 -17.55
C PRO A 312 -1.92 5.80 -17.92
N LEU A 313 -1.70 6.09 -19.21
CA LEU A 313 -1.45 7.44 -19.69
C LEU A 313 -2.67 8.34 -19.53
N LEU A 314 -3.88 7.84 -19.80
CA LEU A 314 -5.12 8.57 -19.55
C LEU A 314 -5.28 8.97 -18.08
N VAL A 315 -5.02 8.03 -17.16
CA VAL A 315 -5.03 8.30 -15.71
C VAL A 315 -3.99 9.34 -15.34
N SER A 316 -2.75 9.21 -15.86
CA SER A 316 -1.69 10.20 -15.62
C SER A 316 -2.08 11.59 -16.12
N GLN A 317 -2.66 11.67 -17.32
CA GLN A 317 -3.17 12.91 -17.88
C GLN A 317 -4.22 13.55 -16.96
N TYR A 318 -5.24 12.80 -16.54
CA TYR A 318 -6.28 13.31 -15.63
C TYR A 318 -5.73 13.74 -14.27
N HIS A 319 -4.71 13.04 -13.77
CA HIS A 319 -4.01 13.41 -12.55
C HIS A 319 -3.28 14.74 -12.70
N ASN A 320 -2.50 14.89 -13.78
CA ASN A 320 -1.71 16.07 -14.08
C ASN A 320 -2.57 17.31 -14.37
N THR A 321 -3.75 17.12 -14.98
CA THR A 321 -4.74 18.20 -15.19
C THR A 321 -5.64 18.45 -13.97
N LYS A 322 -5.45 17.71 -12.88
CA LYS A 322 -6.26 17.80 -11.65
C LYS A 322 -7.76 17.55 -11.90
N THR A 323 -8.10 16.73 -12.89
CA THR A 323 -9.47 16.34 -13.22
C THR A 323 -9.78 14.89 -12.85
N LEU A 324 -8.82 14.12 -12.35
CA LEU A 324 -8.95 12.69 -12.05
C LEU A 324 -10.27 12.30 -11.36
N GLU A 325 -10.60 12.92 -10.23
CA GLU A 325 -11.81 12.62 -9.46
C GLU A 325 -13.11 12.85 -10.24
N LYS A 326 -13.12 13.77 -11.22
CA LYS A 326 -14.29 14.02 -12.08
C LYS A 326 -14.56 12.89 -13.08
N HIS A 327 -13.52 12.12 -13.42
CA HIS A 327 -13.60 11.06 -14.42
C HIS A 327 -13.72 9.66 -13.80
N ILE A 328 -13.17 9.45 -12.59
CA ILE A 328 -13.12 8.11 -11.97
C ILE A 328 -14.26 7.85 -10.98
N LEU A 329 -14.90 8.91 -10.47
CA LEU A 329 -15.97 8.79 -9.50
C LEU A 329 -17.32 8.83 -10.20
N ALA A 330 -18.28 8.06 -9.70
CA ALA A 330 -19.65 8.20 -10.14
C ALA A 330 -20.09 9.64 -9.85
N SER A 331 -20.64 10.32 -10.86
CA SER A 331 -21.35 11.58 -10.61
C SER A 331 -22.40 11.32 -9.53
N PRO A 332 -22.64 12.24 -8.59
CA PRO A 332 -23.73 12.06 -7.66
C PRO A 332 -25.00 11.94 -8.50
N ALA A 333 -25.55 10.72 -8.57
CA ALA A 333 -26.91 10.52 -9.02
C ALA A 333 -27.75 11.44 -8.16
N THR A 334 -28.44 12.36 -8.82
CA THR A 334 -29.56 13.16 -8.31
C THR A 334 -30.02 12.68 -6.93
N SER A 335 -29.70 13.45 -5.89
CA SER A 335 -30.45 13.40 -4.65
C SER A 335 -31.85 13.93 -4.97
N THR A 336 -32.70 13.08 -5.55
CA THR A 336 -34.13 13.27 -5.54
C THR A 336 -34.59 13.02 -4.10
N GLY A 337 -34.98 14.09 -3.40
CA GLY A 337 -35.91 13.93 -2.28
C GLY A 337 -35.67 14.78 -1.04
N ILE A 338 -35.94 16.08 -1.19
CA ILE A 338 -36.57 16.95 -0.17
C ILE A 338 -35.69 17.43 1.00
N VAL A 339 -35.30 18.70 0.83
CA VAL A 339 -35.01 19.72 1.84
C VAL A 339 -36.15 19.81 2.87
N GLY A 340 -35.81 19.83 4.16
CA GLY A 340 -36.76 20.12 5.22
C GLY A 340 -36.08 20.33 6.57
N TYR A 341 -35.12 21.25 6.68
CA TYR A 341 -34.69 21.77 7.98
C TYR A 341 -35.46 23.07 8.25
N ASN A 342 -36.54 22.96 9.03
CA ASN A 342 -37.28 24.10 9.57
C ASN A 342 -36.36 24.88 10.51
N GLY A 343 -35.89 26.04 10.06
CA GLY A 343 -35.32 27.07 10.92
C GLY A 343 -36.43 27.72 11.74
N GLY A 344 -36.62 27.27 12.98
CA GLY A 344 -37.38 28.00 13.97
C GLY A 344 -36.54 29.13 14.55
N MET A 345 -36.69 30.32 13.99
CA MET A 345 -36.47 31.57 14.74
C MET A 345 -37.54 31.62 15.85
N ASN A 346 -37.11 31.77 17.10
CA ASN A 346 -37.91 32.45 18.11
C ASN A 346 -37.00 33.45 18.81
N LEU A 347 -37.23 34.72 18.46
CA LEU A 347 -36.79 35.90 19.17
C LEU A 347 -38.03 36.49 19.83
N GLU A 348 -37.85 36.87 21.11
CA GLU A 348 -38.54 37.91 21.87
C GLU A 348 -39.63 37.57 22.92
N ALA A 349 -39.46 38.28 24.05
CA ALA A 349 -40.37 38.70 25.11
C ALA A 349 -40.91 37.59 26.04
N THR A 350 -40.61 37.57 27.34
CA THR A 350 -40.69 38.63 28.37
C THR A 350 -39.80 38.28 29.56
#